data_AF-A0A5C4JJ57-F1
#
_entry.id   AF-A0A5C4JJ57-F1
#
_cell.length_a   1.000
_cell.length_b   1.000
_cell.length_c   1.000
_cell.angle_alpha   90.00
_cell.angle_beta   90.00
_cell.angle_gamma   90.00
#
_symmetry.space_group_name_H-M   'P 1'
#
loop_
_entity.id
_entity.type
_entity.pdbx_description
1 polymer ?
#
loop_
_entity_poly.entity_id
_entity_poly.type
_entity_poly.pdbx_seq_one_letter_code
_entity_poly.pdbx_strand_id
1 'polypeptide(L)'
;MGLDAALRAGIYPPGYRFAPCPGVLTPDAADLGPIRALPTPGHSADHTAYLFTAGGTTYACTGDLLFSRGRIVLPGAEDADVQELRRSLERLRDARPDVLLPGHGTPVMADATWHIAQALAAFDLGRLPASFT
;
A
#
# COMPACT_ATOMS: atom_id res chain seq x y z
N MET A 1 -10.96 -0.68 -10.14
CA MET A 1 -12.15 -0.15 -10.85
C MET A 1 -11.97 1.36 -10.96
N GLY A 2 -11.86 1.91 -12.17
CA GLY A 2 -11.70 3.36 -12.39
C GLY A 2 -13.02 4.13 -12.36
N LEU A 3 -12.94 5.47 -12.42
CA LEU A 3 -14.11 6.36 -12.32
C LEU A 3 -15.18 6.07 -13.39
N ASP A 4 -14.77 5.82 -14.63
CA ASP A 4 -15.69 5.51 -15.73
C ASP A 4 -16.50 4.24 -15.47
N ALA A 5 -15.85 3.21 -14.91
CA ALA A 5 -16.53 1.99 -14.53
C ALA A 5 -17.47 2.21 -13.34
N ALA A 6 -17.07 3.03 -12.37
CA ALA A 6 -17.90 3.38 -11.23
C ALA A 6 -19.14 4.20 -11.64
N LEU A 7 -19.00 5.12 -12.59
CA LEU A 7 -20.13 5.86 -13.19
C LEU A 7 -21.10 4.92 -13.92
N ARG A 8 -20.60 4.00 -14.75
CA ARG A 8 -21.44 2.99 -15.42
C ARG A 8 -22.15 2.06 -14.43
N ALA A 9 -21.53 1.78 -13.29
CA ALA A 9 -22.10 0.97 -12.22
C ALA A 9 -23.09 1.74 -11.31
N GLY A 10 -23.29 3.06 -11.53
CA GLY A 10 -24.18 3.88 -10.71
C GLY A 10 -23.66 4.18 -9.30
N ILE A 11 -22.35 3.99 -9.05
CA ILE A 11 -21.73 4.29 -7.76
C ILE A 11 -21.65 5.80 -7.52
N TYR A 12 -21.45 6.57 -8.61
CA TYR A 12 -21.43 8.03 -8.58
C TYR A 12 -22.61 8.61 -9.38
N PRO A 13 -23.10 9.81 -9.02
CA PRO A 13 -24.15 10.49 -9.79
C PRO A 13 -23.76 10.71 -11.26
N PRO A 14 -24.74 10.68 -12.19
CA PRO A 14 -24.48 11.04 -13.59
C PRO A 14 -23.83 12.41 -13.70
N GLY A 15 -22.76 12.50 -14.49
CA GLY A 15 -22.03 13.75 -14.73
C GLY A 15 -21.02 14.13 -13.65
N TYR A 16 -20.81 13.31 -12.62
CA TYR A 16 -19.73 13.53 -11.67
C TYR A 16 -18.38 13.63 -12.39
N ARG A 17 -17.60 14.66 -12.04
CA ARG A 17 -16.23 14.86 -12.49
C ARG A 17 -15.33 14.96 -11.27
N PHE A 18 -14.30 14.13 -11.22
CA PHE A 18 -13.23 14.28 -10.25
C PHE A 18 -12.44 15.55 -10.59
N ALA A 19 -12.25 16.43 -9.61
CA ALA A 19 -11.39 17.60 -9.73
C ALA A 19 -10.01 17.26 -9.15
N PRO A 20 -9.02 16.88 -9.98
CA PRO A 20 -7.72 16.44 -9.48
C PRO A 20 -6.96 17.61 -8.85
N CYS A 21 -6.04 17.28 -7.94
CA CYS A 21 -5.06 18.24 -7.46
C CYS A 21 -4.22 18.74 -8.65
N PRO A 22 -4.03 20.06 -8.85
CA PRO A 22 -3.29 20.60 -10.00
C PRO A 22 -1.82 20.19 -10.06
N GLY A 23 -1.24 19.77 -8.93
CA GLY A 23 0.15 19.34 -8.83
C GLY A 23 0.29 18.14 -7.90
N VAL A 24 1.10 17.18 -8.32
CA VAL A 24 1.49 16.01 -7.53
C VAL A 24 3.01 15.97 -7.51
N LEU A 25 3.59 15.89 -6.32
CA LEU A 25 5.01 15.63 -6.14
C LEU A 25 5.20 14.12 -6.01
N THR A 26 6.14 13.57 -6.78
CA THR A 26 6.48 12.13 -6.76
C THR A 26 7.93 11.91 -6.33
N PRO A 27 8.30 12.29 -5.09
CA PRO A 27 9.65 12.05 -4.60
C PRO A 27 9.87 10.57 -4.30
N ASP A 28 11.11 10.09 -4.34
CA ASP A 28 11.45 8.70 -3.95
C ASP A 28 11.14 8.42 -2.47
N ALA A 29 11.21 9.46 -1.63
CA ALA A 29 10.71 9.52 -0.27
C ALA A 29 10.62 11.00 0.15
N ALA A 30 9.70 11.34 1.06
CA ALA A 30 9.61 12.69 1.62
C ALA A 30 9.61 12.65 3.15
N ASP A 31 10.38 13.56 3.74
CA ASP A 31 10.33 13.83 5.17
C ASP A 31 9.26 14.90 5.44
N LEU A 32 8.28 14.57 6.27
CA LEU A 32 7.16 15.43 6.66
C LEU A 32 7.24 15.80 8.15
N GLY A 33 8.45 15.76 8.73
CA GLY A 33 8.71 16.00 10.16
C GLY A 33 8.80 14.68 10.93
N PRO A 34 7.85 14.36 11.83
CA PRO A 34 7.87 13.09 12.55
C PRO A 34 7.48 11.88 11.67
N ILE A 35 7.04 12.13 10.45
CA ILE A 35 6.52 11.13 9.52
C ILE A 35 7.36 11.16 8.24
N ARG A 36 7.78 10.00 7.76
CA ARG A 36 8.36 9.81 6.44
C ARG A 36 7.33 9.19 5.50
N ALA A 37 7.08 9.84 4.37
CA ALA A 37 6.33 9.26 3.27
C ALA A 37 7.26 8.36 2.44
N LEU A 38 6.86 7.10 2.26
CA LEU A 38 7.52 6.10 1.43
C LEU A 38 6.57 5.70 0.29
N PRO A 39 6.83 6.14 -0.94
CA PRO A 39 6.13 5.65 -2.12
C PRO A 39 6.17 4.12 -2.14
N THR A 40 5.01 3.52 -2.27
CA THR A 40 4.81 2.07 -2.32
C THR A 40 3.80 1.70 -3.41
N PRO A 41 4.08 2.07 -4.68
CA PRO A 41 3.20 1.76 -5.80
C PRO A 41 2.95 0.26 -5.93
N GLY A 42 1.80 -0.08 -6.52
CA GLY A 42 1.42 -1.45 -6.82
C GLY A 42 -0.08 -1.66 -6.68
N HIS A 43 -0.67 -1.26 -5.55
CA HIS A 43 -2.14 -1.19 -5.42
C HIS A 43 -2.73 -0.13 -6.37
N SER A 44 -2.09 1.03 -6.37
CA SER A 44 -2.27 2.15 -7.31
C SER A 44 -0.89 2.75 -7.60
N ALA A 45 -0.78 3.59 -8.63
CA ALA A 45 0.50 4.22 -8.98
C ALA A 45 0.96 5.26 -7.94
N ASP A 46 0.02 5.86 -7.20
CA ASP A 46 0.26 6.88 -6.18
C ASP A 46 0.29 6.34 -4.74
N HIS A 47 0.14 5.02 -4.56
CA HIS A 47 0.09 4.42 -3.23
C HIS A 47 1.35 4.74 -2.43
N THR A 48 1.15 5.22 -1.20
CA THR A 48 2.21 5.71 -0.31
C THR A 48 1.99 5.17 1.09
N ALA A 49 3.04 4.57 1.67
CA ALA A 49 3.07 4.15 3.06
C ALA A 49 3.70 5.27 3.90
N TYR A 50 3.32 5.35 5.18
CA TYR A 50 3.84 6.37 6.09
C TYR A 50 4.55 5.73 7.27
N LEU A 51 5.78 6.14 7.52
CA LEU A 51 6.64 5.62 8.58
C LEU A 51 6.81 6.66 9.67
N PHE A 52 6.76 6.24 10.93
CA PHE A 52 7.06 7.11 12.06
C PHE A 52 7.58 6.30 13.25
N THR A 53 8.28 6.95 14.16
CA THR A 53 8.79 6.33 15.39
C THR A 53 8.18 6.99 16.61
N ALA A 54 7.67 6.18 17.53
CA ALA A 54 7.14 6.63 18.81
C ALA A 54 7.53 5.65 19.92
N GLY A 55 8.07 6.15 21.03
CA GLY A 55 8.47 5.30 22.17
C GLY A 55 9.55 4.27 21.84
N GLY A 56 10.37 4.51 20.82
CA GLY A 56 11.38 3.56 20.33
C GLY A 56 10.83 2.47 19.40
N THR A 57 9.53 2.49 19.10
CA THR A 57 8.86 1.58 18.15
C THR A 57 8.68 2.26 16.81
N THR A 58 9.02 1.56 15.72
CA THR A 58 8.84 2.00 14.34
C THR A 58 7.52 1.46 13.79
N TYR A 59 6.67 2.36 13.32
CA TYR A 59 5.36 2.05 12.76
C TYR A 59 5.37 2.28 11.26
N ALA A 60 4.66 1.43 10.51
CA ALA A 60 4.34 1.67 9.12
C ALA A 60 2.81 1.65 8.91
N CYS A 61 2.23 2.78 8.52
CA CYS A 61 0.90 2.82 7.93
C CYS A 61 1.00 2.28 6.50
N THR A 62 0.59 1.03 6.30
CA THR A 62 0.77 0.31 5.04
C THR A 62 -0.36 0.53 4.04
N GLY A 63 -1.48 1.13 4.45
CA GLY A 63 -2.62 1.31 3.56
C GLY A 63 -3.07 -0.04 2.98
N ASP A 64 -3.21 -0.11 1.66
CA ASP A 64 -3.63 -1.33 0.95
C ASP A 64 -2.45 -2.12 0.34
N LEU A 65 -1.20 -1.74 0.66
CA LEU A 65 0.01 -2.48 0.25
C LEU A 65 0.09 -3.87 0.89
N LEU A 66 -0.08 -3.94 2.22
CA LEU A 66 0.19 -5.14 3.00
C LEU A 66 -0.70 -5.20 4.24
N PHE A 67 -1.31 -6.37 4.42
CA PHE A 67 -2.16 -6.72 5.56
C PHE A 67 -1.52 -7.85 6.37
N SER A 68 -2.17 -8.19 7.50
CA SER A 68 -1.75 -9.34 8.30
C SER A 68 -1.68 -10.62 7.46
N ARG A 69 -0.79 -11.51 7.89
CA ARG A 69 -0.43 -12.79 7.24
C ARG A 69 0.02 -12.68 5.78
N GLY A 70 0.64 -11.57 5.39
CA GLY A 70 1.21 -11.40 4.06
C GLY A 70 0.17 -11.22 2.96
N ARG A 71 -1.05 -10.79 3.32
CA ARG A 71 -2.13 -10.57 2.35
C ARG A 71 -1.98 -9.20 1.69
N ILE A 72 -2.48 -9.07 0.46
CA ILE A 72 -2.42 -7.84 -0.35
C ILE A 72 -3.80 -7.50 -0.93
N VAL A 73 -4.01 -6.29 -1.45
CA VAL A 73 -5.10 -6.00 -2.39
C VAL A 73 -4.50 -5.48 -3.67
N LEU A 74 -4.73 -6.19 -4.77
CA LEU A 74 -4.38 -5.72 -6.10
C LEU A 74 -5.67 -5.56 -6.91
N PRO A 75 -6.18 -4.34 -7.09
CA PRO A 75 -7.41 -4.13 -7.83
C PRO A 75 -7.16 -4.35 -9.32
N GLY A 76 -8.21 -4.72 -10.07
CA GLY A 76 -8.19 -4.64 -11.54
C GLY A 76 -8.29 -3.19 -12.05
N ALA A 77 -7.54 -2.27 -11.44
CA ALA A 77 -7.40 -0.90 -11.91
C ALA A 77 -6.27 -0.83 -12.94
N GLU A 78 -6.31 0.17 -13.82
CA GLU A 78 -5.32 0.34 -14.88
C GLU A 78 -3.91 0.63 -14.33
N ASP A 79 -3.85 1.26 -13.17
CA ASP A 79 -2.63 1.70 -12.50
C ASP A 79 -2.16 0.74 -11.38
N ALA A 80 -2.78 -0.44 -11.28
CA ALA A 80 -2.31 -1.50 -10.40
C ALA A 80 -1.19 -2.30 -11.07
N ASP A 81 -0.07 -2.49 -10.37
CA ASP A 81 1.14 -3.12 -10.93
C ASP A 81 1.75 -4.14 -9.95
N VAL A 82 1.81 -5.39 -10.40
CA VAL A 82 2.34 -6.53 -9.63
C VAL A 82 3.83 -6.38 -9.31
N GLN A 83 4.61 -5.88 -10.26
CA GLN A 83 6.06 -5.78 -10.14
C GLN A 83 6.44 -4.63 -9.20
N GLU A 84 5.75 -3.49 -9.31
CA GLU A 84 5.88 -2.40 -8.34
C GLU A 84 5.44 -2.84 -6.95
N LEU A 85 4.35 -3.61 -6.83
CA LEU A 85 3.90 -4.13 -5.54
C LEU A 85 5.00 -4.93 -4.83
N ARG A 86 5.69 -5.83 -5.55
CA ARG A 86 6.83 -6.58 -5.00
C ARG A 86 7.97 -5.64 -4.58
N ARG A 87 8.38 -4.69 -5.43
CA ARG A 87 9.42 -3.71 -5.11
C ARG A 87 9.05 -2.84 -3.89
N SER A 88 7.78 -2.55 -3.71
CA SER A 88 7.25 -1.79 -2.58
C SER A 88 7.29 -2.59 -1.28
N LEU A 89 7.00 -3.89 -1.34
CA LEU A 89 7.18 -4.79 -0.20
C LEU A 89 8.66 -4.95 0.19
N GLU A 90 9.58 -4.96 -0.78
CA GLU A 90 11.03 -4.97 -0.52
C GLU A 90 11.48 -3.67 0.16
N ARG A 91 11.03 -2.50 -0.31
CA ARG A 91 11.27 -1.21 0.35
C ARG A 91 10.73 -1.19 1.78
N LEU A 92 9.51 -1.72 2.00
CA LEU A 92 8.92 -1.81 3.33
C LEU A 92 9.71 -2.75 4.26
N ARG A 93 10.19 -3.89 3.75
CA ARG A 93 11.08 -4.81 4.49
C ARG A 93 12.35 -4.09 4.93
N ASP A 94 12.96 -3.33 4.03
CA ASP A 94 14.22 -2.65 4.28
C ASP A 94 14.05 -1.48 5.28
N ALA A 95 12.85 -0.93 5.39
CA ALA A 95 12.47 0.06 6.41
C ALA A 95 12.31 -0.53 7.83
N ARG A 96 12.28 -1.87 7.97
CA ARG A 96 12.24 -2.61 9.25
C ARG A 96 11.21 -2.08 10.26
N PRO A 97 9.92 -1.95 9.90
CA PRO A 97 8.90 -1.59 10.88
C PRO A 97 8.74 -2.68 11.94
N ASP A 98 8.37 -2.28 13.15
CA ASP A 98 7.97 -3.17 14.25
C ASP A 98 6.47 -3.47 14.18
N VAL A 99 5.67 -2.47 13.77
CA VAL A 99 4.21 -2.49 13.72
C VAL A 99 3.72 -2.12 12.32
N LEU A 100 2.70 -2.84 11.82
CA LEU A 100 2.00 -2.48 10.58
C LEU A 100 0.57 -2.03 10.90
N LEU A 101 0.18 -0.90 10.33
CA LEU A 101 -1.15 -0.29 10.43
C LEU A 101 -1.78 -0.30 9.01
N PRO A 102 -2.44 -1.41 8.62
CA PRO A 102 -3.09 -1.51 7.32
C PRO A 102 -4.32 -0.58 7.24
N GLY A 103 -4.72 -0.24 6.02
CA GLY A 103 -5.92 0.57 5.76
C GLY A 103 -7.21 -0.15 6.17
N HIS A 104 -7.18 -1.49 6.20
CA HIS A 104 -8.31 -2.34 6.58
C HIS A 104 -7.86 -3.51 7.45
N GLY A 105 -8.81 -4.10 8.19
CA GLY A 105 -8.56 -5.26 9.05
C GLY A 105 -7.74 -4.92 10.30
N THR A 106 -7.08 -5.93 10.86
CA THR A 106 -6.43 -5.83 12.17
C THR A 106 -4.98 -5.32 12.04
N PRO A 107 -4.57 -4.37 12.90
CA PRO A 107 -3.16 -4.00 13.07
C PRO A 107 -2.25 -5.20 13.41
N VAL A 108 -1.02 -5.15 12.92
CA VAL A 108 0.05 -6.09 13.28
C VAL A 108 0.89 -5.44 14.34
N MET A 109 0.75 -5.88 15.59
CA MET A 109 1.40 -5.25 16.75
C MET A 109 2.79 -5.81 17.07
N ALA A 110 3.21 -6.90 16.41
CA ALA A 110 4.52 -7.52 16.55
C ALA A 110 4.86 -8.32 15.28
N ASP A 111 6.14 -8.65 15.11
CA ASP A 111 6.65 -9.48 14.01
C ASP A 111 6.28 -8.98 12.60
N ALA A 112 6.21 -7.66 12.41
CA ALA A 112 5.93 -7.04 11.11
C ALA A 112 6.80 -7.60 9.97
N THR A 113 8.08 -7.90 10.24
CA THR A 113 8.98 -8.53 9.27
C THR A 113 8.49 -9.91 8.80
N TRP A 114 7.88 -10.73 9.68
CA TRP A 114 7.33 -12.02 9.29
C TRP A 114 6.19 -11.85 8.27
N HIS A 115 5.30 -10.87 8.51
CA HIS A 115 4.19 -10.59 7.62
C HIS A 115 4.65 -10.12 6.23
N ILE A 116 5.66 -9.27 6.18
CA ILE A 116 6.27 -8.83 4.91
C ILE A 116 6.92 -10.02 4.19
N ALA A 117 7.64 -10.87 4.93
CA ALA A 117 8.29 -12.05 4.37
C ALA A 117 7.28 -13.06 3.80
N GLN A 118 6.11 -13.24 4.40
CA GLN A 118 5.06 -14.10 3.85
C GLN A 118 4.59 -13.63 2.46
N ALA A 119 4.43 -12.32 2.27
CA ALA A 119 4.04 -11.77 0.97
C ALA A 119 5.17 -11.97 -0.07
N LEU A 120 6.41 -11.64 0.29
CA LEU A 120 7.56 -11.81 -0.60
C LEU A 120 7.80 -13.28 -0.98
N ALA A 121 7.61 -14.21 -0.05
CA ALA A 121 7.77 -15.64 -0.32
C ALA A 121 6.77 -16.15 -1.38
N ALA A 122 5.56 -15.59 -1.45
CA ALA A 122 4.63 -15.93 -2.53
C ALA A 122 5.18 -15.53 -3.90
N PHE A 123 5.74 -14.32 -4.01
CA PHE A 123 6.39 -13.84 -5.23
C PHE A 123 7.60 -14.68 -5.63
N ASP A 124 8.43 -15.07 -4.65
CA ASP A 124 9.61 -15.92 -4.90
C ASP A 124 9.21 -17.30 -5.46
N LEU A 125 8.01 -17.78 -5.13
CA LEU A 125 7.41 -19.00 -5.68
C LEU A 125 6.67 -18.77 -7.02
N GLY A 126 6.77 -17.58 -7.61
CA GLY A 126 6.08 -17.23 -8.85
C GLY A 126 4.57 -17.08 -8.70
N ARG A 127 4.08 -16.76 -7.49
CA ARG A 127 2.65 -16.61 -7.17
C ARG A 127 2.37 -15.19 -6.70
N LEU A 128 1.11 -14.79 -6.79
CA LEU A 128 0.64 -13.62 -6.04
C LEU A 128 0.41 -14.00 -4.58
N PRO A 129 0.71 -13.09 -3.63
CA PRO A 129 0.24 -13.25 -2.26
C PRO A 129 -1.29 -13.35 -2.20
N ALA A 130 -1.81 -13.96 -1.14
CA ALA A 130 -3.24 -14.11 -0.95
C ALA A 130 -3.94 -12.75 -0.89
N SER A 131 -5.04 -12.58 -1.62
CA SER A 131 -5.81 -11.34 -1.54
C SER A 131 -6.45 -11.18 -0.17
N PHE A 132 -6.48 -9.95 0.34
CA PHE A 132 -7.34 -9.55 1.44
C PHE A 132 -8.78 -9.49 0.94
N THR A 133 -9.70 -10.03 1.74
CA THR A 133 -11.12 -10.24 1.42
C THR A 133 -11.95 -9.82 2.60
#